data_AF-A0A942GK34-F1
#
_entry.id   AF-A0A942GK34-F1
#
_cell.length_a   1.000
_cell.length_b   1.000
_cell.length_c   1.000
_cell.angle_alpha   90.00
_cell.angle_beta   90.00
_cell.angle_gamma   90.00
#
_symmetry.space_group_name_H-M   'P 1'
#
loop_
_entity.id
_entity.type
_entity.pdbx_description
1 polymer ?
#
loop_
_entity_poly.entity_id
_entity_poly.type
_entity_poly.pdbx_seq_one_letter_code
_entity_poly.pdbx_strand_id
1 'polypeptide(L)'
;LVGVYQDQMDALRQELELASRELAQQRERAAQVEAGNLTYRRGEIVHAGVINAQELPAIREALIGLVEEANAAVARRGGGPVTLSTEQVNGLIQAAYEAPGEVLVVLLARSDQFAGSRVEVMVEARENHQLLRAGQLVVSRQLHLGSAELPVSQSELRLELTRLLAEATNRLRRLGLFEQVRPDISASVLESFTASLLRLEGSAVIGLVSQTPVNVTGPVEMEFVILR
;
A
#
# COMPACT_ATOMS: atom_id res chain seq x y z
N LEU A 1 -40.47 49.37 -0.72
CA LEU A 1 -40.46 48.44 0.44
C LEU A 1 -40.97 47.05 0.04
N VAL A 2 -42.12 46.90 -0.65
CA VAL A 2 -42.65 45.57 -1.05
C VAL A 2 -41.74 44.74 -1.97
N GLY A 3 -41.03 45.37 -2.93
CA GLY A 3 -40.13 44.64 -3.84
C GLY A 3 -38.89 44.03 -3.16
N VAL A 4 -38.33 44.72 -2.16
CA VAL A 4 -37.13 44.23 -1.42
C VAL A 4 -37.46 43.00 -0.58
N TYR A 5 -38.69 42.91 -0.05
CA TYR A 5 -39.14 41.72 0.69
C TYR A 5 -39.42 40.52 -0.22
N GLN A 6 -39.82 40.76 -1.47
CA GLN A 6 -40.00 39.69 -2.47
C GLN A 6 -38.65 39.12 -2.91
N ASP A 7 -37.67 39.99 -3.21
CA ASP A 7 -36.31 39.56 -3.55
C ASP A 7 -35.64 38.76 -2.42
N GLN A 8 -35.85 39.17 -1.16
CA GLN A 8 -35.34 38.42 0.01
C GLN A 8 -36.03 37.06 0.18
N MET A 9 -37.34 36.98 -0.04
CA MET A 9 -38.08 35.72 0.01
C MET A 9 -37.64 34.75 -1.09
N ASP A 10 -37.34 35.26 -2.29
CA ASP A 10 -36.88 34.44 -3.41
C ASP A 10 -35.44 33.97 -3.22
N ALA A 11 -34.55 34.80 -2.67
CA ALA A 11 -33.20 34.39 -2.28
C ALA A 11 -33.22 33.31 -1.18
N LEU A 12 -34.02 33.49 -0.13
CA LEU A 12 -34.19 32.51 0.94
C LEU A 12 -34.77 31.19 0.42
N ARG A 13 -35.68 31.22 -0.56
CA ARG A 13 -36.21 30.01 -1.21
C ARG A 13 -35.13 29.28 -2.01
N GLN A 14 -34.30 30.01 -2.77
CA GLN A 14 -33.21 29.42 -3.51
C GLN A 14 -32.15 28.78 -2.60
N GLU A 15 -31.78 29.45 -1.50
CA GLU A 15 -30.88 28.90 -0.49
C GLU A 15 -31.46 27.64 0.17
N LEU A 16 -32.76 27.65 0.49
CA LEU A 16 -33.44 26.51 1.09
C LEU A 16 -33.54 25.32 0.12
N GLU A 17 -33.77 25.58 -1.17
CA GLU A 17 -33.73 24.53 -2.20
C GLU A 17 -32.32 23.94 -2.38
N LEU A 18 -31.28 24.78 -2.39
CA LEU A 18 -29.89 24.33 -2.46
C LEU A 18 -29.53 23.48 -1.26
N ALA A 19 -29.79 23.96 -0.04
CA ALA A 19 -29.53 23.23 1.19
C ALA A 19 -30.32 21.92 1.26
N SER A 20 -31.57 21.89 0.77
CA SER A 20 -32.38 20.67 0.70
C SER A 20 -31.78 19.63 -0.24
N ARG A 21 -31.31 20.05 -1.43
CA ARG A 21 -30.64 19.16 -2.39
C ARG A 21 -29.33 18.60 -1.84
N GLU A 22 -28.52 19.45 -1.21
CA GLU A 22 -27.29 19.01 -0.55
C GLU A 22 -27.56 17.99 0.56
N LEU A 23 -28.57 18.25 1.40
CA LEU A 23 -28.94 17.37 2.50
C LEU A 23 -29.51 16.03 2.01
N ALA A 24 -30.26 16.04 0.90
CA ALA A 24 -30.72 14.82 0.24
C ALA A 24 -29.54 13.98 -0.31
N GLN A 25 -28.59 14.62 -0.99
CA GLN A 25 -27.37 13.95 -1.47
C GLN A 25 -26.54 13.37 -0.31
N GLN A 26 -26.41 14.11 0.80
CA GLN A 26 -25.70 13.62 1.98
C GLN A 26 -26.39 12.41 2.61
N ARG A 27 -27.73 12.42 2.70
CA ARG A 27 -28.51 11.28 3.22
C ARG A 27 -28.40 10.05 2.32
N GLU A 28 -28.42 10.22 1.00
CA GLU A 28 -28.23 9.11 0.06
C GLU A 28 -26.83 8.51 0.19
N ARG A 29 -25.78 9.34 0.29
CA ARG A 29 -24.42 8.87 0.55
C ARG A 29 -24.31 8.13 1.88
N ALA A 30 -24.90 8.68 2.95
CA ALA A 30 -24.91 8.03 4.26
C ALA A 30 -25.61 6.66 4.21
N ALA A 31 -26.76 6.57 3.53
CA ALA A 31 -27.47 5.31 3.33
C ALA A 31 -26.66 4.29 2.52
N GLN A 32 -25.89 4.72 1.51
CA GLN A 32 -25.00 3.82 0.75
C GLN A 32 -23.80 3.35 1.57
N VAL A 33 -23.26 4.21 2.45
CA VAL A 33 -22.20 3.82 3.41
C VAL A 33 -22.75 2.82 4.43
N GLU A 34 -23.94 3.07 4.99
CA GLU A 34 -24.62 2.15 5.93
C GLU A 34 -24.99 0.82 5.26
N ALA A 35 -25.33 0.84 3.97
CA ALA A 35 -25.60 -0.36 3.17
C ALA A 35 -24.32 -1.15 2.78
N GLY A 36 -23.13 -0.67 3.14
CA GLY A 36 -21.86 -1.35 2.85
C GLY A 36 -21.41 -1.26 1.39
N ASN A 37 -21.96 -0.33 0.59
CA ASN A 37 -21.65 -0.18 -0.84
C ASN A 37 -20.39 0.67 -1.11
N LEU A 38 -19.61 0.97 -0.09
CA LEU A 38 -18.37 1.74 -0.20
C LEU A 38 -17.23 0.83 -0.72
N THR A 39 -16.72 1.14 -1.91
CA THR A 39 -15.62 0.39 -2.55
C THR A 39 -14.25 0.93 -2.13
N TYR A 40 -14.11 2.26 -2.07
CA TYR A 40 -12.89 2.94 -1.63
C TYR A 40 -13.21 4.17 -0.80
N ARG A 41 -12.42 4.42 0.24
CA ARG A 41 -12.45 5.69 0.98
C ARG A 41 -11.60 6.74 0.29
N ARG A 42 -11.93 8.01 0.49
CA ARG A 42 -11.08 9.12 0.08
C ARG A 42 -9.65 8.94 0.60
N GLY A 43 -8.66 9.05 -0.30
CA GLY A 43 -7.24 8.87 -0.01
C GLY A 43 -6.78 7.42 0.11
N GLU A 44 -7.68 6.44 -0.05
CA GLU A 44 -7.30 5.03 -0.08
C GLU A 44 -6.53 4.70 -1.35
N ILE A 45 -5.49 3.86 -1.22
CA ILE A 45 -4.74 3.37 -2.37
C ILE A 45 -5.63 2.42 -3.19
N VAL A 46 -5.94 2.84 -4.40
CA VAL A 46 -6.65 2.04 -5.40
C VAL A 46 -5.71 1.02 -6.02
N HIS A 47 -4.56 1.49 -6.48
CA HIS A 47 -3.52 0.67 -7.08
C HIS A 47 -2.18 1.40 -7.04
N ALA A 48 -1.08 0.65 -7.10
CA ALA A 48 0.25 1.21 -7.21
C ALA A 48 1.11 0.30 -8.08
N GLY A 49 1.98 0.90 -8.88
CA GLY A 49 2.87 0.20 -9.79
C GLY A 49 4.16 0.97 -10.02
N VAL A 50 5.14 0.31 -10.62
CA VAL A 50 6.44 0.91 -10.93
C VAL A 50 6.58 1.07 -12.44
N ILE A 51 7.00 2.25 -12.86
CA ILE A 51 7.41 2.51 -14.24
C ILE A 51 8.94 2.46 -14.26
N ASN A 52 9.48 1.45 -14.95
CA ASN A 52 10.89 1.30 -15.26
C ASN A 52 11.10 1.43 -16.77
N ALA A 53 11.03 2.65 -17.27
CA ALA A 53 11.21 2.96 -18.69
C ALA A 53 11.76 4.37 -18.86
N GLN A 54 12.68 4.55 -19.82
CA GLN A 54 13.35 5.83 -20.10
C GLN A 54 12.96 6.42 -21.46
N GLU A 55 12.20 5.68 -22.28
CA GLU A 55 11.75 6.12 -23.60
C GLU A 55 10.25 6.39 -23.60
N LEU A 56 9.83 7.48 -24.25
CA LEU A 56 8.41 7.90 -24.29
C LEU A 56 7.44 6.80 -24.75
N PRO A 57 7.72 5.99 -25.79
CA PRO A 57 6.83 4.89 -26.18
C PRO A 57 6.67 3.84 -25.06
N ALA A 58 7.78 3.44 -24.44
CA ALA A 58 7.78 2.45 -23.37
C ALA A 58 7.12 2.97 -22.09
N ILE A 59 7.30 4.24 -21.75
CA ILE A 59 6.60 4.89 -20.61
C ILE A 59 5.08 4.86 -20.83
N ARG A 60 4.62 5.16 -22.06
CA ARG A 60 3.19 5.12 -22.40
C ARG A 60 2.62 3.71 -22.27
N GLU A 61 3.35 2.71 -22.78
CA GLU A 61 2.95 1.30 -22.68
C GLU A 61 2.88 0.85 -21.21
N ALA A 62 3.89 1.18 -20.40
CA ALA A 62 3.89 0.88 -18.96
C ALA A 62 2.72 1.55 -18.22
N LEU A 63 2.38 2.80 -18.57
CA LEU A 63 1.25 3.50 -17.98
C LEU A 63 -0.10 2.86 -18.37
N ILE A 64 -0.24 2.40 -19.62
CA ILE A 64 -1.44 1.66 -20.06
C ILE A 64 -1.59 0.37 -19.25
N GLY A 65 -0.52 -0.42 -19.13
CA GLY A 65 -0.52 -1.64 -18.32
C GLY A 65 -0.91 -1.38 -16.87
N LEU A 66 -0.35 -0.32 -16.25
CA LEU A 66 -0.70 0.07 -14.88
C LEU A 66 -2.19 0.41 -14.73
N VAL A 67 -2.78 1.10 -15.70
CA VAL A 67 -4.21 1.44 -15.69
C VAL A 67 -5.08 0.19 -15.90
N GLU A 68 -4.65 -0.75 -16.73
CA GLU A 68 -5.32 -2.04 -16.92
C GLU A 68 -5.32 -2.88 -15.64
N GLU A 69 -4.16 -2.97 -14.97
CA GLU A 69 -4.04 -3.64 -13.67
C GLU A 69 -4.88 -2.97 -12.59
N ALA A 70 -4.89 -1.63 -12.55
CA ALA A 70 -5.75 -0.87 -11.66
C ALA A 70 -7.23 -1.15 -11.91
N ASN A 71 -7.66 -1.18 -13.17
CA ASN A 71 -9.04 -1.53 -13.54
C ASN A 71 -9.41 -2.95 -13.10
N ALA A 72 -8.51 -3.93 -13.28
CA ALA A 72 -8.72 -5.28 -12.78
C ALA A 72 -8.84 -5.33 -11.25
N ALA A 73 -8.01 -4.57 -10.53
CA ALA A 73 -8.08 -4.47 -9.08
C ALA A 73 -9.38 -3.84 -8.58
N VAL A 74 -9.83 -2.76 -9.23
CA VAL A 74 -11.09 -2.08 -8.93
C VAL A 74 -12.31 -2.94 -9.22
N ALA A 75 -12.33 -3.63 -10.36
CA ALA A 75 -13.42 -4.53 -10.73
C ALA A 75 -13.62 -5.66 -9.70
N ARG A 76 -12.52 -6.20 -9.14
CA ARG A 76 -12.59 -7.22 -8.06
C ARG A 76 -13.26 -6.72 -6.79
N ARG A 77 -13.24 -5.41 -6.53
CA ARG A 77 -13.94 -4.77 -5.40
C ARG A 77 -15.34 -4.24 -5.77
N GLY A 78 -15.79 -4.42 -7.01
CA GLY A 78 -17.10 -3.96 -7.48
C GLY A 78 -17.17 -2.48 -7.88
N GLY A 79 -16.01 -1.82 -8.06
CA GLY A 79 -15.97 -0.47 -8.63
C GLY A 79 -16.06 -0.49 -10.16
N GLY A 80 -16.45 0.64 -10.74
CA GLY A 80 -16.39 0.89 -12.18
C GLY A 80 -14.97 1.27 -12.65
N PRO A 81 -14.79 1.63 -13.93
CA PRO A 81 -13.47 1.88 -14.49
C PRO A 81 -12.77 3.08 -13.82
N VAL A 82 -11.45 2.97 -13.68
CA VAL A 82 -10.55 4.04 -13.26
C VAL A 82 -10.51 5.11 -14.35
N THR A 83 -10.69 6.36 -13.97
CA THR A 83 -10.65 7.50 -14.90
C THR A 83 -9.48 8.41 -14.55
N LEU A 84 -8.62 8.68 -15.54
CA LEU A 84 -7.51 9.63 -15.45
C LEU A 84 -7.74 10.79 -16.42
N SER A 85 -7.42 12.01 -15.99
CA SER A 85 -7.43 13.16 -16.88
C SER A 85 -6.21 13.15 -17.81
N THR A 86 -6.33 13.82 -18.96
CA THR A 86 -5.20 13.99 -19.89
C THR A 86 -4.02 14.72 -19.23
N GLU A 87 -4.31 15.65 -18.31
CA GLU A 87 -3.28 16.35 -17.53
C GLU A 87 -2.53 15.40 -16.61
N GLN A 88 -3.23 14.52 -15.89
CA GLN A 88 -2.60 13.50 -15.04
C GLN A 88 -1.71 12.55 -15.85
N VAL A 89 -2.19 12.11 -17.02
CA VAL A 89 -1.42 11.24 -17.91
C VAL A 89 -0.16 11.94 -18.42
N ASN A 90 -0.27 13.17 -18.89
CA ASN A 90 0.89 13.92 -19.38
C ASN A 90 1.89 14.22 -18.25
N GLY A 91 1.41 14.60 -17.07
CA GLY A 91 2.26 14.83 -15.89
C GLY A 91 3.01 13.58 -15.45
N LEU A 92 2.37 12.40 -15.49
CA LEU A 92 3.02 11.12 -15.22
C LEU A 92 4.10 10.77 -16.24
N ILE A 93 3.80 10.94 -17.53
CA ILE A 93 4.77 10.66 -18.59
C ILE A 93 6.00 11.57 -18.42
N GLN A 94 5.78 12.85 -18.12
CA GLN A 94 6.87 13.79 -17.87
C GLN A 94 7.67 13.41 -16.62
N ALA A 95 7.01 13.11 -15.49
CA ALA A 95 7.68 12.70 -14.27
C ALA A 95 8.50 11.41 -14.45
N ALA A 96 7.99 10.43 -15.19
CA ALA A 96 8.72 9.20 -15.51
C ALA A 96 9.90 9.45 -16.47
N TYR A 97 9.76 10.38 -17.41
CA TYR A 97 10.82 10.73 -18.37
C TYR A 97 11.97 11.51 -17.72
N GLU A 98 11.66 12.37 -16.75
CA GLU A 98 12.66 13.19 -16.03
C GLU A 98 13.34 12.43 -14.88
N ALA A 99 12.75 11.33 -14.41
CA ALA A 99 13.30 10.58 -13.30
C ALA A 99 14.61 9.88 -13.66
N PRO A 100 15.63 9.90 -12.77
CA PRO A 100 16.91 9.23 -13.00
C PRO A 100 16.82 7.70 -12.89
N GLY A 101 15.67 7.16 -12.51
CA GLY A 101 15.44 5.73 -12.27
C GLY A 101 13.97 5.39 -12.18
N GLU A 102 13.67 4.29 -11.49
CA GLU A 102 12.31 3.78 -11.35
C GLU A 102 11.38 4.76 -10.62
N VAL A 103 10.17 4.92 -11.16
CA VAL A 103 9.12 5.77 -10.58
C VAL A 103 8.00 4.92 -10.04
N LEU A 104 7.70 5.07 -8.75
CA LEU A 104 6.49 4.56 -8.13
C LEU A 104 5.32 5.48 -8.46
N VAL A 105 4.31 4.92 -9.11
CA VAL A 105 3.03 5.60 -9.37
C VAL A 105 1.97 5.04 -8.42
N VAL A 106 1.33 5.92 -7.66
CA VAL A 106 0.27 5.57 -6.71
C VAL A 106 -1.03 6.22 -7.15
N LEU A 107 -2.06 5.40 -7.35
CA LEU A 107 -3.43 5.83 -7.63
C LEU A 107 -4.20 5.86 -6.31
N LEU A 108 -4.63 7.05 -5.90
CA LEU A 108 -5.39 7.28 -4.67
C LEU A 108 -6.82 7.65 -5.01
N ALA A 109 -7.81 7.12 -4.29
CA ALA A 109 -9.20 7.51 -4.50
C ALA A 109 -9.39 9.00 -4.16
N ARG A 110 -9.91 9.77 -5.12
CA ARG A 110 -10.07 11.23 -4.98
C ARG A 110 -11.14 11.62 -3.95
N SER A 111 -12.21 10.83 -3.91
CA SER A 111 -13.33 10.92 -2.97
C SER A 111 -13.74 9.52 -2.54
N ASP A 112 -14.73 9.41 -1.66
CA ASP A 112 -15.39 8.13 -1.41
C ASP A 112 -16.01 7.60 -2.71
N GLN A 113 -15.78 6.33 -3.01
CA GLN A 113 -16.21 5.65 -4.23
C GLN A 113 -17.17 4.52 -3.89
N PHE A 114 -18.23 4.41 -4.67
CA PHE A 114 -19.32 3.46 -4.41
C PHE A 114 -19.39 2.39 -5.50
N ALA A 115 -19.94 1.23 -5.15
CA ALA A 115 -20.08 0.11 -6.07
C ALA A 115 -20.80 0.52 -7.38
N GLY A 116 -20.26 0.07 -8.51
CA GLY A 116 -20.81 0.36 -9.84
C GLY A 116 -20.54 1.77 -10.40
N SER A 117 -19.97 2.69 -9.61
CA SER A 117 -19.59 4.03 -10.07
C SER A 117 -18.17 4.06 -10.64
N ARG A 118 -17.88 5.00 -11.55
CA ARG A 118 -16.50 5.22 -12.04
C ARG A 118 -15.60 5.62 -10.88
N VAL A 119 -14.38 5.10 -10.86
CA VAL A 119 -13.41 5.39 -9.80
C VAL A 119 -12.56 6.58 -10.22
N GLU A 120 -12.79 7.73 -9.58
CA GLU A 120 -11.94 8.91 -9.75
C GLU A 120 -10.69 8.80 -8.88
N VAL A 121 -9.52 8.97 -9.50
CA VAL A 121 -8.24 8.88 -8.80
C VAL A 121 -7.44 10.18 -8.87
N MET A 122 -6.73 10.45 -7.79
CA MET A 122 -5.57 11.32 -7.78
C MET A 122 -4.33 10.47 -8.04
N VAL A 123 -3.33 11.03 -8.72
CA VAL A 123 -2.09 10.32 -9.00
C VAL A 123 -0.92 11.00 -8.31
N GLU A 124 -0.07 10.19 -7.71
CA GLU A 124 1.20 10.61 -7.16
C GLU A 124 2.34 9.82 -7.82
N ALA A 125 3.37 10.53 -8.28
CA ALA A 125 4.62 9.95 -8.76
C ALA A 125 5.70 10.20 -7.70
N ARG A 126 6.42 9.14 -7.32
CA ARG A 126 7.46 9.17 -6.29
C ARG A 126 8.68 8.41 -6.78
N GLU A 127 9.88 8.82 -6.36
CA GLU A 127 11.10 8.07 -6.66
C GLU A 127 11.11 6.73 -5.92
N ASN A 128 11.39 5.65 -6.63
CA ASN A 128 11.58 4.32 -6.04
C ASN A 128 13.02 4.13 -5.53
N HIS A 129 13.40 4.94 -4.54
CA HIS A 129 14.76 4.91 -4.00
C HIS A 129 15.03 3.66 -3.15
N GLN A 130 16.32 3.36 -2.98
CA GLN A 130 16.79 2.22 -2.21
C GLN A 130 16.72 2.48 -0.70
N LEU A 131 16.09 1.56 0.03
CA LEU A 131 15.96 1.55 1.49
C LEU A 131 17.08 0.75 2.17
N LEU A 132 17.45 -0.39 1.60
CA LEU A 132 18.50 -1.28 2.14
C LEU A 132 19.42 -1.79 1.04
N ARG A 133 20.69 -2.00 1.40
CA ARG A 133 21.65 -2.74 0.57
C ARG A 133 21.45 -4.25 0.71
N ALA A 134 21.91 -5.00 -0.28
CA ALA A 134 22.01 -6.45 -0.13
C ALA A 134 22.92 -6.81 1.06
N GLY A 135 22.54 -7.83 1.82
CA GLY A 135 23.23 -8.30 3.02
C GLY A 135 23.07 -7.42 4.26
N GLN A 136 22.20 -6.40 4.22
CA GLN A 136 22.03 -5.48 5.35
C GLN A 136 21.14 -6.11 6.42
N LEU A 137 21.60 -6.10 7.67
CA LEU A 137 20.82 -6.56 8.81
C LEU A 137 19.63 -5.62 9.06
N VAL A 138 18.42 -6.17 8.99
CA VAL A 138 17.17 -5.46 9.25
C VAL A 138 16.88 -5.45 10.74
N VAL A 139 16.81 -6.61 11.38
CA VAL A 139 16.55 -6.73 12.83
C VAL A 139 17.30 -7.94 13.37
N SER A 140 17.59 -7.92 14.67
CA SER A 140 18.23 -9.03 15.37
C SER A 140 17.62 -9.21 16.75
N ARG A 141 17.61 -10.44 17.24
CA ARG A 141 17.09 -10.80 18.56
C ARG A 141 17.92 -11.91 19.18
N GLN A 142 18.19 -11.79 20.48
CA GLN A 142 18.74 -12.88 21.27
C GLN A 142 17.63 -13.82 21.71
N LEU A 143 17.82 -15.11 21.51
CA LEU A 143 16.93 -16.20 21.92
C LEU A 143 17.64 -17.15 22.86
N HIS A 144 16.88 -17.75 23.76
CA HIS A 144 17.32 -18.90 24.53
C HIS A 144 16.75 -20.16 23.87
N LEU A 145 17.63 -21.05 23.40
CA LEU A 145 17.27 -22.29 22.70
C LEU A 145 17.09 -23.48 23.66
N GLY A 146 16.99 -23.19 24.96
CA GLY A 146 16.86 -24.18 26.01
C GLY A 146 18.18 -24.88 26.35
N SER A 147 18.07 -25.92 27.15
CA SER A 147 19.15 -26.84 27.51
C SER A 147 18.64 -28.29 27.47
N ALA A 148 19.53 -29.27 27.62
CA ALA A 148 19.16 -30.67 27.74
C ALA A 148 18.11 -30.95 28.85
N GLU A 149 18.09 -30.14 29.91
CA GLU A 149 17.15 -30.26 31.03
C GLU A 149 15.82 -29.55 30.76
N LEU A 150 15.83 -28.51 29.92
CA LEU A 150 14.68 -27.66 29.65
C LEU A 150 14.65 -27.26 28.16
N PRO A 151 14.17 -28.15 27.28
CA PRO A 151 14.20 -27.93 25.84
C PRO A 151 13.20 -26.86 25.42
N VAL A 152 13.58 -26.03 24.45
CA VAL A 152 12.67 -25.06 23.82
C VAL A 152 11.70 -25.79 22.90
N SER A 153 10.43 -25.36 22.89
CA SER A 153 9.43 -25.96 22.01
C SER A 153 9.52 -25.39 20.58
N GLN A 154 9.21 -26.22 19.57
CA GLN A 154 9.13 -25.77 18.18
C GLN A 154 8.12 -24.62 18.00
N SER A 155 6.99 -24.68 18.70
CA SER A 155 5.95 -23.65 18.68
C SER A 155 6.45 -22.31 19.21
N GLU A 156 7.29 -22.33 20.26
CA GLU A 156 7.87 -21.13 20.85
C GLU A 156 8.88 -20.48 19.91
N LEU A 157 9.74 -21.27 19.27
CA LEU A 157 10.65 -20.76 18.25
C LEU A 157 9.90 -20.16 17.05
N ARG A 158 8.86 -20.82 16.53
CA ARG A 158 8.04 -20.28 15.44
C ARG A 158 7.39 -18.95 15.82
N LEU A 159 6.91 -18.82 17.06
CA LEU A 159 6.34 -17.57 17.57
C LEU A 159 7.40 -16.46 17.59
N GLU A 160 8.62 -16.75 18.05
CA GLU A 160 9.72 -15.79 18.06
C GLU A 160 10.16 -15.36 16.66
N LEU A 161 10.26 -16.30 15.71
CA LEU A 161 10.59 -15.98 14.31
C LEU A 161 9.49 -15.14 13.64
N THR A 162 8.22 -15.43 13.93
CA THR A 162 7.08 -14.64 13.45
C THR A 162 7.10 -13.22 14.02
N ARG A 163 7.45 -13.07 15.31
CA ARG A 163 7.63 -11.76 15.95
C ARG A 163 8.80 -10.99 15.32
N LEU A 164 9.92 -11.66 15.03
CA LEU A 164 11.06 -11.05 14.36
C LEU A 164 10.69 -10.55 12.95
N LEU A 165 9.89 -11.32 12.20
CA LEU A 165 9.36 -10.92 10.90
C LEU A 165 8.44 -9.69 10.96
N ALA A 166 7.54 -9.65 11.94
CA ALA A 166 6.69 -8.49 12.17
C ALA A 166 7.52 -7.25 12.52
N GLU A 167 8.56 -7.41 13.35
CA GLU A 167 9.49 -6.35 13.70
C GLU A 167 10.29 -5.85 12.49
N ALA A 168 10.79 -6.75 11.65
CA ALA A 168 11.46 -6.42 10.39
C ALA A 168 10.54 -5.63 9.47
N THR A 169 9.30 -6.08 9.28
CA THR A 169 8.29 -5.40 8.47
C THR A 169 8.01 -3.99 8.99
N ASN A 170 7.82 -3.84 10.30
CA ASN A 170 7.60 -2.54 10.92
C ASN A 170 8.82 -1.62 10.80
N ARG A 171 10.04 -2.16 10.87
CA ARG A 171 11.25 -1.39 10.63
C ARG A 171 11.33 -0.92 9.17
N LEU A 172 11.09 -1.80 8.22
CA LEU A 172 11.06 -1.45 6.79
C LEU A 172 10.00 -0.39 6.49
N ARG A 173 8.81 -0.50 7.09
CA ARG A 173 7.76 0.52 7.01
C ARG A 173 8.24 1.89 7.48
N ARG A 174 8.92 1.95 8.64
CA ARG A 174 9.51 3.19 9.16
C ARG A 174 10.61 3.76 8.27
N LEU A 175 11.31 2.92 7.53
CA LEU A 175 12.29 3.35 6.53
C LEU A 175 11.64 3.87 5.24
N GLY A 176 10.35 3.61 5.01
CA GLY A 176 9.61 4.09 3.85
C GLY A 176 9.10 2.99 2.93
N LEU A 177 9.16 1.71 3.31
CA LEU A 177 8.62 0.62 2.50
C LEU A 177 7.12 0.84 2.25
N PHE A 178 6.72 0.73 0.99
CA PHE A 178 5.35 0.99 0.53
C PHE A 178 4.33 0.01 1.10
N GLU A 179 3.20 0.53 1.59
CA GLU A 179 2.25 -0.18 2.47
C GLU A 179 1.69 -1.50 1.93
N GLN A 180 1.68 -1.69 0.62
CA GLN A 180 1.20 -2.92 -0.02
C GLN A 180 2.27 -4.00 -0.16
N VAL A 181 3.56 -3.63 -0.09
CA VAL A 181 4.69 -4.56 -0.20
C VAL A 181 4.82 -5.38 1.08
N ARG A 182 5.12 -6.67 0.98
CA ARG A 182 5.39 -7.54 2.12
C ARG A 182 6.73 -8.25 1.93
N PRO A 183 7.46 -8.55 3.02
CA PRO A 183 8.61 -9.43 2.93
C PRO A 183 8.21 -10.82 2.45
N ASP A 184 8.98 -11.35 1.50
CA ASP A 184 8.79 -12.69 0.99
C ASP A 184 9.65 -13.68 1.80
N ILE A 185 8.99 -14.38 2.71
CA ILE A 185 9.56 -15.54 3.40
C ILE A 185 8.54 -16.67 3.30
N SER A 186 8.93 -17.74 2.61
CA SER A 186 8.10 -18.92 2.49
C SER A 186 8.01 -19.69 3.82
N ALA A 187 6.90 -20.41 4.00
CA ALA A 187 6.74 -21.29 5.15
C ALA A 187 7.86 -22.34 5.23
N SER A 188 8.37 -22.83 4.10
CA SER A 188 9.46 -23.82 4.08
C SER A 188 10.79 -23.26 4.61
N VAL A 189 11.08 -21.98 4.35
CA VAL A 189 12.27 -21.29 4.90
C VAL A 189 12.15 -21.16 6.42
N LEU A 190 10.98 -20.74 6.91
CA LEU A 190 10.70 -20.65 8.34
C LEU A 190 10.87 -22.01 9.05
N GLU A 191 10.32 -23.08 8.47
CA GLU A 191 10.43 -24.44 9.01
C GLU A 191 11.87 -24.94 9.04
N SER A 192 12.60 -24.75 7.95
CA SER A 192 14.01 -25.18 7.84
C SER A 192 14.90 -24.46 8.84
N PHE A 193 14.67 -23.16 9.05
CA PHE A 193 15.39 -22.38 10.05
C PHE A 193 15.02 -22.80 11.47
N THR A 194 13.74 -23.01 11.75
CA THR A 194 13.27 -23.52 13.06
C THR A 194 13.91 -24.87 13.40
N ALA A 195 13.93 -25.81 12.46
CA ALA A 195 14.59 -27.11 12.63
C ALA A 195 16.10 -26.98 12.86
N SER A 196 16.72 -25.92 12.33
CA SER A 196 18.14 -25.64 12.55
C SER A 196 18.42 -25.09 13.94
N LEU A 197 17.54 -24.22 14.47
CA LEU A 197 17.62 -23.72 15.84
C LEU A 197 17.39 -24.81 16.90
N LEU A 198 16.49 -25.76 16.63
CA LEU A 198 16.22 -26.89 17.55
C LEU A 198 17.42 -27.82 17.76
N ARG A 199 18.45 -27.75 16.90
CA ARG A 199 19.69 -28.53 17.04
C ARG A 199 20.75 -27.81 17.88
N LEU A 200 20.48 -26.58 18.30
CA LEU A 200 21.38 -25.73 19.08
C LEU A 200 20.85 -25.61 20.51
N GLU A 201 21.76 -25.37 21.44
CA GLU A 201 21.44 -25.18 22.87
C GLU A 201 22.03 -23.85 23.36
N GLY A 202 21.49 -23.35 24.47
CA GLY A 202 21.99 -22.14 25.13
C GLY A 202 21.44 -20.85 24.54
N SER A 203 22.28 -19.83 24.39
CA SER A 203 21.86 -18.53 23.84
C SER A 203 22.34 -18.39 22.41
N ALA A 204 21.45 -17.94 21.52
CA ALA A 204 21.79 -17.60 20.14
C ALA A 204 21.22 -16.23 19.79
N VAL A 205 21.94 -15.46 18.97
CA VAL A 205 21.48 -14.23 18.36
C VAL A 205 21.09 -14.54 16.93
N ILE A 206 19.81 -14.35 16.61
CA ILE A 206 19.30 -14.50 15.25
C ILE A 206 19.03 -13.13 14.63
N GLY A 207 18.98 -13.06 13.31
CA GLY A 207 18.64 -11.85 12.59
C GLY A 207 17.92 -12.12 11.27
N LEU A 208 17.37 -11.06 10.71
CA LEU A 208 16.84 -11.02 9.35
C LEU A 208 17.70 -10.07 8.52
N VAL A 209 18.23 -10.57 7.40
CA VAL A 209 19.03 -9.81 6.45
C VAL A 209 18.30 -9.71 5.11
N SER A 210 18.50 -8.62 4.38
CA SER A 210 18.06 -8.51 2.99
C SER A 210 18.96 -9.34 2.08
N GLN A 211 18.40 -10.18 1.22
CA GLN A 211 19.17 -10.94 0.23
C GLN A 211 19.56 -10.06 -0.96
N THR A 212 18.64 -9.20 -1.38
CA THR A 212 18.78 -8.25 -2.49
C THR A 212 18.63 -6.80 -2.02
N PRO A 213 19.04 -5.80 -2.82
CA PRO A 213 18.70 -4.41 -2.52
C PRO A 213 17.19 -4.24 -2.40
N VAL A 214 16.74 -3.54 -1.36
CA VAL A 214 15.30 -3.30 -1.13
C VAL A 214 15.01 -1.85 -1.49
N ASN A 215 14.13 -1.64 -2.46
CA ASN A 215 13.58 -0.32 -2.79
C ASN A 215 12.25 -0.07 -2.07
N VAL A 216 11.72 1.15 -2.16
CA VAL A 216 10.42 1.54 -1.60
C VAL A 216 9.31 0.55 -2.00
N THR A 217 9.32 0.06 -3.23
CA THR A 217 8.29 -0.84 -3.77
C THR A 217 8.61 -2.33 -3.67
N GLY A 218 9.74 -2.69 -3.05
CA GLY A 218 10.24 -4.07 -3.06
C GLY A 218 10.82 -4.51 -4.42
N PRO A 219 10.99 -5.82 -4.65
CA PRO A 219 10.67 -6.93 -3.74
C PRO A 219 11.51 -6.90 -2.45
N VAL A 220 11.05 -7.63 -1.43
CA VAL A 220 11.69 -7.67 -0.11
C VAL A 220 12.04 -9.11 0.20
N GLU A 221 13.13 -9.59 -0.40
CA GLU A 221 13.65 -10.92 -0.15
C GLU A 221 14.52 -10.91 1.10
N MET A 222 14.13 -11.70 2.09
CA MET A 222 14.83 -11.75 3.39
C MET A 222 15.28 -13.16 3.71
N GLU A 223 16.32 -13.25 4.53
CA GLU A 223 16.86 -14.52 5.02
C GLU A 223 17.07 -14.45 6.53
N PHE A 224 16.77 -15.56 7.21
CA PHE A 224 17.12 -15.73 8.61
C PHE A 224 18.57 -16.16 8.77
N VAL A 225 19.30 -15.50 9.66
CA VAL A 225 20.71 -15.82 9.94
C VAL A 225 20.93 -15.98 11.44
N ILE A 226 21.89 -16.85 11.79
CA ILE A 226 22.43 -16.94 13.15
C ILE A 226 23.71 -16.10 13.17
N LEU A 227 23.73 -15.11 14.04
CA LEU A 227 24.83 -14.15 14.16
C LEU A 227 25.87 -14.59 15.18
N ARG A 228 25.43 -15.19 16.29
CA ARG A 228 26.26 -15.79 17.37
C ARG A 228 25.48 -16.81 18.17
#